data_AF-A0A6P2BBH6-F1
#
_entry.id   AF-A0A6P2BBH6-F1
#
_cell.length_a   1.000
_cell.length_b   1.000
_cell.length_c   1.000
_cell.angle_alpha   90.00
_cell.angle_beta   90.00
_cell.angle_gamma   90.00
#
_symmetry.space_group_name_H-M   'P 1'
#
loop_
_entity.id
_entity.type
_entity.pdbx_description
1 polymer ?
#
loop_
_entity_poly.entity_id
_entity_poly.type
_entity_poly.pdbx_seq_one_letter_code
_entity_poly.pdbx_strand_id
1 'polypeptide(L)'
;MKKWFGVAFGDAMTAAAREHIHVLRGLLRTFHLLEKPGEFLQDRRIRWTIYRYMLRGRRRNASRRLQKGPQREEMLERIAS
;
A
#
# COMPACT_ATOMS: atom_id res chain seq x y z
N MET A 1 -5.88 -7.51 12.67
CA MET A 1 -5.03 -7.74 11.48
C MET A 1 -3.60 -7.32 11.79
N LYS A 2 -2.59 -8.06 11.32
CA LYS A 2 -1.18 -7.70 11.49
C LYS A 2 -0.88 -6.38 10.75
N LYS A 3 -0.28 -5.39 11.43
CA LYS A 3 0.00 -4.05 10.89
C LYS A 3 0.73 -4.09 9.54
N TRP A 4 1.59 -5.09 9.31
CA TRP A 4 2.29 -5.25 8.02
C TRP A 4 1.31 -5.43 6.85
N PHE A 5 0.17 -6.08 7.07
CA PHE A 5 -0.76 -6.43 6.00
C PHE A 5 -1.39 -5.18 5.41
N GLY A 6 -1.85 -4.26 6.28
CA GLY A 6 -2.42 -2.98 5.85
C GLY A 6 -1.42 -2.15 5.04
N VAL A 7 -0.16 -2.09 5.49
CA VAL A 7 0.92 -1.38 4.78
C VAL A 7 1.19 -2.03 3.42
N ALA A 8 1.38 -3.35 3.38
CA ALA A 8 1.65 -4.07 2.14
C ALA A 8 0.48 -4.00 1.15
N PHE A 9 -0.75 -3.98 1.65
CA PHE A 9 -1.96 -3.83 0.86
C PHE A 9 -2.04 -2.43 0.24
N GLY A 10 -1.79 -1.38 1.02
CA GLY A 10 -1.72 -0.01 0.50
C GLY A 10 -0.64 0.15 -0.57
N ASP A 11 0.57 -0.30 -0.29
CA ASP A 11 1.70 -0.28 -1.24
C ASP A 11 1.35 -1.01 -2.55
N ALA A 12 0.71 -2.18 -2.44
CA ALA A 12 0.31 -2.99 -3.59
C ALA A 12 -0.83 -2.35 -4.37
N MET A 13 -1.82 -1.75 -3.70
CA MET A 13 -2.93 -1.06 -4.37
C MET A 13 -2.43 0.14 -5.18
N THR A 14 -1.58 0.99 -4.60
CA THR A 14 -1.02 2.14 -5.31
C THR A 14 -0.18 1.71 -6.52
N ALA A 15 0.67 0.69 -6.36
CA ALA A 15 1.47 0.18 -7.46
C ALA A 15 0.60 -0.46 -8.56
N ALA A 16 -0.36 -1.31 -8.18
CA ALA A 16 -1.24 -1.98 -9.13
C ALA A 16 -2.17 -1.00 -9.86
N ALA A 17 -2.67 0.05 -9.21
CA ALA A 17 -3.51 1.07 -9.85
C ALA A 17 -2.75 1.85 -10.94
N ARG A 18 -1.43 2.04 -10.80
CA ARG A 18 -0.61 2.70 -11.82
C ARG A 18 -0.41 1.85 -13.07
N GLU A 19 -0.30 0.53 -12.91
CA GLU A 19 -0.01 -0.40 -14.01
C GLU A 19 -1.29 -1.05 -14.61
N HIS A 20 -2.41 -1.06 -13.88
CA HIS A 20 -3.63 -1.79 -14.26
C HIS A 20 -4.90 -0.92 -14.17
N ILE A 21 -5.43 -0.55 -15.34
CA ILE A 21 -6.64 0.29 -15.47
C ILE A 21 -7.87 -0.32 -14.77
N HIS A 22 -8.01 -1.64 -14.75
CA HIS A 22 -9.14 -2.30 -14.08
C HIS A 22 -9.07 -2.16 -12.55
N VAL A 23 -7.87 -2.14 -11.97
CA VAL A 23 -7.67 -1.88 -10.54
C VAL A 23 -7.94 -0.41 -10.23
N LEU A 24 -7.43 0.51 -11.06
CA LEU A 24 -7.70 1.95 -10.94
C LEU A 24 -9.20 2.25 -11.03
N ARG A 25 -9.90 1.64 -11.99
CA ARG A 25 -11.34 1.81 -12.16
C ARG A 25 -12.13 1.34 -10.93
N GLY A 26 -11.79 0.19 -10.36
CA GLY A 26 -12.39 -0.29 -9.11
C GLY A 26 -12.16 0.66 -7.93
N LEU A 27 -10.93 1.18 -7.80
CA LEU A 27 -10.59 2.19 -6.80
C LEU A 27 -11.40 3.48 -6.97
N LEU A 28 -11.51 3.99 -8.20
CA LEU A 28 -12.26 5.21 -8.50
C LEU A 28 -13.76 5.04 -8.22
N ARG A 29 -14.35 3.87 -8.48
CA ARG A 29 -15.75 3.59 -8.11
C ARG A 29 -15.95 3.67 -6.60
N THR A 30 -15.00 3.15 -5.83
CA THR A 30 -15.01 3.27 -4.37
C THR A 30 -14.84 4.73 -3.92
N PHE A 31 -13.92 5.48 -4.50
CA PHE A 31 -13.70 6.90 -4.16
C PHE A 31 -14.92 7.78 -4.48
N HIS A 32 -15.60 7.50 -5.59
CA HIS A 32 -16.82 8.19 -5.98
C HIS A 32 -18.07 7.63 -5.30
N LEU A 33 -17.93 6.70 -4.33
CA LEU A 33 -19.03 6.08 -3.59
C LEU A 33 -20.09 5.40 -4.50
N LEU A 34 -19.68 5.00 -5.71
CA LEU A 34 -20.54 4.31 -6.67
C LEU A 34 -20.78 2.84 -6.28
N GLU A 35 -19.86 2.28 -5.51
CA GLU A 35 -19.89 0.92 -4.98
C GLU A 35 -19.47 0.96 -3.50
N LYS A 36 -19.83 -0.08 -2.74
CA LYS A 36 -19.38 -0.18 -1.34
C LYS A 36 -17.86 -0.31 -1.31
N PRO A 37 -17.18 0.30 -0.32
CA PRO A 37 -15.74 0.22 -0.22
C PRO A 37 -15.29 -1.24 -0.13
N GLY A 38 -14.44 -1.65 -1.07
CA GLY A 38 -13.93 -3.03 -1.17
C GLY A 38 -14.78 -3.99 -1.99
N GLU A 39 -15.91 -3.56 -2.54
CA GLU A 39 -16.73 -4.39 -3.44
C GLU A 39 -15.97 -4.80 -4.71
N PHE A 40 -15.18 -3.89 -5.27
CA PHE A 40 -14.30 -4.19 -6.41
C PHE A 40 -13.24 -5.28 -6.13
N LEU A 41 -12.92 -5.57 -4.85
CA LEU A 41 -12.00 -6.66 -4.49
C LEU A 41 -12.63 -8.05 -4.65
N GLN A 42 -13.95 -8.11 -4.83
CA GLN A 42 -14.64 -9.36 -5.15
C GLN A 42 -14.21 -9.90 -6.52
N ASP A 43 -13.83 -9.03 -7.45
CA ASP A 43 -13.27 -9.44 -8.74
C ASP A 43 -11.99 -10.25 -8.54
N ARG A 44 -12.03 -11.50 -9.02
CA ARG A 44 -10.94 -12.47 -8.88
C ARG A 44 -9.66 -11.96 -9.54
N ARG A 45 -9.75 -11.27 -10.68
CA ARG A 45 -8.61 -10.70 -11.40
C ARG A 45 -7.96 -9.59 -10.60
N ILE A 46 -8.74 -8.64 -10.07
CA ILE A 46 -8.24 -7.55 -9.23
C ILE A 46 -7.55 -8.12 -7.99
N ARG A 47 -8.17 -9.10 -7.35
CA ARG A 47 -7.64 -9.74 -6.14
C ARG A 47 -6.30 -10.43 -6.40
N TRP A 48 -6.19 -11.20 -7.48
CA TRP A 48 -4.93 -11.85 -7.87
C TRP A 48 -3.85 -10.84 -8.24
N THR A 49 -4.20 -9.76 -8.92
CA THR A 49 -3.27 -8.66 -9.20
C THR A 49 -2.74 -8.08 -7.90
N ILE A 50 -3.61 -7.68 -6.96
CA ILE A 50 -3.17 -7.11 -5.68
C ILE A 50 -2.29 -8.11 -4.91
N TYR A 51 -2.68 -9.38 -4.82
CA TYR A 51 -1.84 -10.40 -4.17
C TYR A 51 -0.47 -10.55 -4.82
N ARG A 52 -0.39 -10.54 -6.16
CA ARG A 52 0.88 -10.58 -6.90
C ARG A 52 1.76 -9.39 -6.53
N TYR A 53 1.19 -8.19 -6.42
CA TYR A 53 1.93 -6.99 -6.03
C TYR A 53 2.32 -7.00 -4.55
N MET A 54 1.51 -7.57 -3.65
CA MET A 54 1.88 -7.74 -2.25
C MET A 54 3.07 -8.69 -2.10
N LEU A 55 3.07 -9.80 -2.84
CA LEU A 55 4.17 -10.77 -2.85
C LEU A 55 5.44 -10.18 -3.47
N ARG A 56 5.31 -9.46 -4.60
CA ARG A 56 6.43 -8.79 -5.28
C ARG A 56 6.98 -7.60 -4.48
N GLY A 57 6.08 -6.84 -3.85
CA GLY A 57 6.37 -5.63 -3.08
C GLY A 57 7.06 -5.92 -1.75
N ARG A 58 6.87 -7.08 -1.13
CA ARG A 58 7.59 -7.42 0.12
C ARG A 58 9.11 -7.25 0.01
N ARG A 59 9.71 -7.66 -1.10
CA ARG A 59 11.18 -7.61 -1.31
C ARG A 59 11.66 -6.27 -1.89
N ARG A 60 10.85 -5.61 -2.72
CA ARG A 60 11.23 -4.35 -3.42
C ARG A 60 10.74 -3.06 -2.77
N ASN A 61 9.60 -3.08 -2.08
CA ASN A 61 9.03 -1.89 -1.44
C ASN A 61 9.52 -1.73 0.00
N ALA A 62 10.06 -2.78 0.63
CA ALA A 62 10.64 -2.67 1.97
C ALA A 62 11.73 -1.60 2.07
N SER A 63 12.57 -1.49 1.04
CA SER A 63 13.66 -0.50 0.93
C SER A 63 13.21 0.89 0.48
N ARG A 64 12.04 1.01 -0.18
CA ARG A 64 11.46 2.29 -0.62
C ARG A 64 10.54 2.93 0.41
N ARG A 65 10.24 2.24 1.51
CA ARG A 65 9.47 2.82 2.61
C ARG A 65 10.25 3.98 3.21
N LEU A 66 9.56 5.11 3.39
CA LEU A 66 10.07 6.26 4.13
C LEU A 66 10.55 5.75 5.50
N GLN A 67 11.86 5.78 5.71
CA GLN A 67 12.42 5.46 7.01
C GLN A 67 11.97 6.56 7.96
N LYS A 68 11.37 6.15 9.08
CA LYS A 68 10.96 7.10 10.10
C LYS A 68 12.23 7.77 10.60
N GLY A 69 12.29 9.10 10.51
CA GLY A 69 13.43 9.86 11.02
C GLY A 69 13.63 9.64 12.52
N PRO A 70 14.82 9.98 13.05
CA PRO A 70 15.13 9.81 14.46
C PRO A 70 14.08 10.50 15.34
N GLN A 71 13.76 9.88 16.47
CA GLN A 71 12.85 10.50 17.43
C GLN A 71 13.51 11.73 18.07
N ARG A 72 12.69 12.62 18.65
CA ARG A 72 13.19 13.89 19.23
C ARG A 72 14.34 13.67 20.22
N GLU A 73 14.26 12.61 21.02
CA GLU A 73 15.29 12.21 21.97
C GLU A 73 16.60 11.82 21.26
N GLU A 74 16.53 10.95 20.25
CA GLU A 74 17.69 10.56 19.43
C GLU A 74 18.30 11.75 18.65
N MET A 75 17.48 12.73 18.27
CA MET A 75 17.98 13.97 17.66
C MET A 75 18.75 14.82 18.65
N LEU A 76 18.26 14.96 19.88
CA LEU A 76 18.94 15.73 20.93
C LEU A 76 20.25 15.08 21.35
N GLU A 77 20.30 13.76 21.44
CA GLU A 77 21.51 12.99 21.76
C GLU A 77 22.61 13.16 20.70
N ARG A 78 22.23 13.20 19.41
CA ARG A 78 23.18 13.43 18.29
C ARG A 78 23.70 14.87 18.17
N ILE A 79 23.01 15.84 18.77
CA ILE A 79 23.42 17.26 18.76
C ILE A 79 24.32 17.56 19.99
N ALA A 80 24.14 16.81 21.08
CA ALA A 80 24.89 16.99 22.32
C ALA A 80 26.29 16.34 22.31
N SER A 81 26.60 15.50 21.31
CA SER A 81 27.92 14.90 21.05
C SER A 81 28.78 15.78 20.15
#